data_AF-A0A1I3TPR7-F1
#
_entry.id   AF-A0A1I3TPR7-F1
#
_cell.length_a   1.000
_cell.length_b   1.000
_cell.length_c   1.000
_cell.angle_alpha   90.00
_cell.angle_beta   90.00
_cell.angle_gamma   90.00
#
_symmetry.space_group_name_H-M   'P 1'
#
loop_
_entity.id
_entity.type
_entity.pdbx_description
1 polymer ?
#
loop_
_entity_poly.entity_id
_entity_poly.type
_entity_poly.pdbx_seq_one_letter_code
_entity_poly.pdbx_strand_id
1 'polypeptide(L)'
;MKTHIKQGWKLTTKHIYIIILLFLYELLWGFFLYRTIEGIAVPLLKRFPDSYAASSSAISLFLTESQFQLMKTDAFRPYALLFCGLLAGRIVITPFLNAGLFHSLYRASDEQGTKFLSGIRKAWKPVALLYLAETTLTLAPAAWLLPKALDLLLTSGTLTEFAKQAGPWAGAWLLWAVLLHLLFLAMQFGSVAGSGSMRGLWQCLANFLPFAGVSLAMWGIGALVSVTVASVSMLWAGLLALVLHQGYQLIRTVMKVWTAASQFDVWQSKQP
;
A
#
# COMPACT_ATOMS: atom_id res chain seq x y z
N MET A 1 21.03 6.74 -12.55
CA MET A 1 20.15 5.71 -11.94
C MET A 1 20.88 4.84 -10.92
N LYS A 2 21.89 4.04 -11.30
CA LYS A 2 22.64 3.16 -10.37
C LYS A 2 23.25 3.89 -9.16
N THR A 3 23.75 5.11 -9.38
CA THR A 3 24.32 5.97 -8.32
C THR A 3 23.27 6.36 -7.27
N HIS A 4 22.09 6.84 -7.69
CA HIS A 4 20.98 7.19 -6.80
C HIS A 4 20.41 6.00 -6.03
N ILE A 5 20.40 4.82 -6.65
CA ILE A 5 20.00 3.56 -5.98
C ILE A 5 21.00 3.24 -4.85
N LYS A 6 22.31 3.35 -5.14
CA LYS A 6 23.38 3.12 -4.14
C LYS A 6 23.39 4.18 -3.04
N GLN A 7 23.14 5.44 -3.38
CA GLN A 7 23.05 6.55 -2.41
C GLN A 7 21.82 6.39 -1.51
N GLY A 8 20.66 6.06 -2.08
CA GLY A 8 19.46 5.75 -1.31
C GLY A 8 19.67 4.59 -0.33
N TRP A 9 20.46 3.57 -0.70
CA TRP A 9 20.82 2.48 0.22
C TRP A 9 21.65 2.98 1.41
N LYS A 10 22.67 3.81 1.16
CA LYS A 10 23.49 4.42 2.22
C LYS A 10 22.66 5.30 3.16
N LEU A 11 21.66 6.00 2.63
CA LEU A 11 20.74 6.82 3.43
C LEU A 11 19.79 5.95 4.27
N THR A 12 19.35 4.82 3.72
CA THR A 12 18.46 3.85 4.39
C THR A 12 19.14 3.19 5.59
N THR A 13 20.40 2.76 5.45
CA THR A 13 21.13 2.11 6.55
C THR A 13 21.37 3.05 7.74
N LYS A 14 21.50 4.36 7.50
CA LYS A 14 21.56 5.38 8.56
C LYS A 14 20.24 5.54 9.32
N HIS A 15 19.13 4.96 8.85
CA HIS A 15 17.79 5.14 9.40
C HIS A 15 17.18 3.85 9.94
N ILE A 16 18.03 2.94 10.42
CA ILE A 16 17.59 1.64 10.93
C ILE A 16 16.55 1.75 12.06
N TYR A 17 16.64 2.77 12.92
CA TYR A 17 15.64 3.03 13.97
C TYR A 17 14.25 3.35 13.40
N ILE A 18 14.18 4.08 12.29
CA ILE A 18 12.91 4.40 11.60
C ILE A 18 12.37 3.15 10.92
N ILE A 19 13.25 2.33 10.34
CA ILE A 19 12.87 1.04 9.75
C ILE A 19 12.25 0.13 10.82
N ILE A 20 12.85 0.03 12.00
CA ILE A 20 12.31 -0.77 13.12
C ILE A 20 10.94 -0.24 13.55
N LEU A 21 10.78 1.07 13.71
CA LEU A 21 9.50 1.67 14.08
C LEU A 21 8.40 1.40 13.03
N LEU A 22 8.72 1.60 11.74
CA LEU A 22 7.81 1.33 10.64
C LEU A 22 7.48 -0.16 10.53
N PHE A 23 8.45 -1.04 10.77
CA PHE A 23 8.26 -2.48 10.79
C PHE A 23 7.29 -2.87 11.92
N LEU A 24 7.48 -2.37 13.14
CA LEU A 24 6.57 -2.64 14.26
C LEU A 24 5.15 -2.15 13.95
N TYR A 25 5.02 -0.97 13.34
CA TYR A 25 3.73 -0.45 12.91
C TYR A 25 3.06 -1.36 11.85
N GLU A 26 3.79 -1.74 10.80
CA GLU A 26 3.26 -2.60 9.74
C GLU A 26 2.98 -4.03 10.26
N LEU A 27 3.73 -4.52 11.25
CA LEU A 27 3.52 -5.81 11.92
C LEU A 27 2.25 -5.78 12.77
N LEU A 28 2.07 -4.74 13.60
CA LEU A 28 0.85 -4.55 14.41
C LEU A 28 -0.38 -4.50 13.51
N TRP A 29 -0.35 -3.71 12.43
CA TRP A 29 -1.45 -3.64 11.47
C TRP A 29 -1.71 -4.97 10.78
N GLY A 30 -0.66 -5.66 10.35
CA GLY A 30 -0.78 -6.99 9.74
C GLY A 30 -1.45 -7.98 10.69
N PHE A 31 -1.06 -7.98 11.96
CA PHE A 31 -1.66 -8.81 13.00
C PHE A 31 -3.14 -8.48 13.24
N PHE A 32 -3.50 -7.20 13.38
CA PHE A 32 -4.90 -6.79 13.56
C PHE A 32 -5.78 -7.16 12.37
N LEU A 33 -5.29 -6.97 11.14
CA LEU A 33 -6.00 -7.38 9.92
C LEU A 33 -6.15 -8.90 9.84
N TYR A 34 -5.08 -9.65 10.08
CA TYR A 34 -5.11 -11.11 10.11
C TYR A 34 -6.15 -11.60 11.12
N ARG A 35 -6.10 -11.10 12.36
CA ARG A 35 -7.02 -11.52 13.42
C ARG A 35 -8.47 -11.17 13.12
N THR A 36 -8.70 -10.02 12.49
CA THR A 36 -10.03 -9.60 12.03
C THR A 36 -10.57 -10.54 10.94
N ILE A 37 -9.75 -10.81 9.91
CA ILE A 37 -10.13 -11.70 8.81
C ILE A 37 -10.35 -13.11 9.34
N GLU A 38 -9.46 -13.62 10.19
CA GLU A 38 -9.58 -14.93 10.82
C GLU A 38 -10.89 -15.03 11.63
N GLY A 39 -11.20 -14.01 12.42
CA GLY A 39 -12.43 -13.94 13.22
C GLY A 39 -13.72 -13.93 12.40
N ILE A 40 -13.66 -13.51 11.13
CA ILE A 40 -14.80 -13.50 10.20
C ILE A 40 -14.82 -14.78 9.35
N ALA A 41 -13.70 -15.11 8.72
CA ALA A 41 -13.59 -16.16 7.72
C ALA A 41 -13.63 -17.57 8.34
N VAL A 42 -12.98 -17.79 9.49
CA VAL A 42 -12.92 -19.14 10.09
C VAL A 42 -14.31 -19.63 10.53
N PRO A 43 -15.15 -18.83 11.21
CA PRO A 43 -16.52 -19.26 11.52
C PRO A 43 -17.36 -19.54 10.28
N LEU A 44 -17.23 -18.72 9.23
CA LEU A 44 -17.94 -18.92 7.96
C LEU A 44 -17.49 -20.22 7.27
N LEU A 45 -16.18 -20.48 7.21
CA LEU A 45 -15.62 -21.70 6.64
C LEU A 45 -16.01 -22.94 7.43
N LYS A 46 -16.06 -22.87 8.76
CA LYS A 46 -16.53 -23.99 9.61
C LYS A 46 -18.02 -24.29 9.43
N ARG A 47 -18.81 -23.31 8.99
CA ARG A 47 -20.23 -23.48 8.70
C ARG A 47 -20.49 -23.96 7.26
N PHE A 48 -19.49 -23.88 6.40
CA PHE A 48 -19.58 -24.36 5.03
C PHE A 48 -19.78 -25.88 5.03
N PRO A 49 -20.69 -26.43 4.21
CA PRO A 49 -20.96 -27.87 4.21
C PRO A 49 -19.71 -28.67 3.82
N ASP A 50 -19.39 -29.70 4.62
CA ASP A 50 -18.22 -30.55 4.40
C ASP A 50 -18.25 -31.19 3.01
N SER A 51 -17.13 -31.10 2.29
CA SER A 51 -17.00 -31.52 0.89
C SER A 51 -17.26 -33.01 0.65
N TYR A 52 -17.19 -33.84 1.70
CA TYR A 52 -17.50 -35.27 1.63
C TYR A 52 -19.01 -35.59 1.70
N ALA A 53 -19.85 -34.66 2.13
CA ALA A 53 -21.30 -34.84 2.27
C ALA A 53 -22.14 -33.72 1.62
N ALA A 54 -21.49 -32.76 0.94
CA ALA A 54 -22.14 -31.60 0.34
C ALA A 54 -22.98 -31.99 -0.88
N SER A 55 -24.28 -32.18 -0.68
CA SER A 55 -25.24 -32.16 -1.80
C SER A 55 -25.27 -30.76 -2.41
N SER A 56 -25.48 -30.64 -3.72
CA SER A 56 -25.63 -29.33 -4.39
C SER A 56 -26.74 -28.47 -3.75
N SER A 57 -27.73 -29.11 -3.14
CA SER A 57 -28.77 -28.46 -2.34
C SER A 57 -28.21 -27.77 -1.09
N ALA A 58 -27.31 -28.41 -0.33
CA ALA A 58 -26.74 -27.84 0.89
C ALA A 58 -25.92 -26.57 0.60
N ILE A 59 -25.17 -26.57 -0.50
CA ILE A 59 -24.41 -25.40 -0.96
C ILE A 59 -25.36 -24.26 -1.35
N SER A 60 -26.40 -24.55 -2.14
CA SER A 60 -27.38 -23.54 -2.54
C SER A 60 -28.13 -22.94 -1.35
N LEU A 61 -28.44 -23.75 -0.35
CA LEU A 61 -29.13 -23.32 0.86
C LEU A 61 -28.23 -22.45 1.74
N PHE A 62 -26.95 -22.80 1.89
CA PHE A 62 -25.95 -21.97 2.56
C PHE A 62 -25.76 -20.61 1.87
N LEU A 63 -25.70 -20.58 0.54
CA LEU A 63 -25.58 -19.33 -0.22
C LEU A 63 -26.82 -18.44 -0.06
N THR A 64 -28.01 -19.04 -0.12
CA THR A 64 -29.28 -18.33 0.05
C THR A 64 -29.43 -17.79 1.48
N GLU A 65 -29.06 -18.59 2.48
CA GLU A 65 -29.04 -18.16 3.88
C GLU A 65 -28.05 -17.01 4.09
N SER A 66 -26.84 -17.12 3.52
CA SER A 66 -25.81 -16.08 3.60
C SER A 66 -26.29 -14.77 2.96
N GLN A 67 -26.94 -14.84 1.80
CA GLN A 67 -27.56 -13.68 1.16
C GLN A 67 -28.64 -13.05 2.05
N PHE A 68 -29.48 -13.88 2.68
CA PHE A 68 -30.51 -13.40 3.59
C PHE A 68 -29.90 -12.73 4.82
N GLN A 69 -28.87 -13.32 5.43
CA GLN A 69 -28.17 -12.71 6.57
C GLN A 69 -27.46 -11.40 6.21
N LEU A 70 -26.87 -11.30 5.01
CA LEU A 70 -26.22 -10.08 4.53
C LEU A 70 -27.22 -8.95 4.22
N MET A 71 -28.38 -9.29 3.64
CA MET A 71 -29.36 -8.29 3.19
C MET A 71 -30.43 -7.94 4.22
N LYS A 72 -30.80 -8.86 5.11
CA LYS A 72 -31.93 -8.71 6.04
C LYS A 72 -31.51 -8.63 7.50
N THR A 73 -30.30 -9.05 7.85
CA THR A 73 -29.81 -9.00 9.23
C THR A 73 -28.74 -7.92 9.38
N ASP A 74 -28.70 -7.23 10.52
CA ASP A 74 -27.66 -6.24 10.84
C ASP A 74 -26.27 -6.87 11.13
N ALA A 75 -26.09 -8.16 10.82
CA ALA A 75 -24.85 -8.91 11.05
C ALA A 75 -23.64 -8.33 10.31
N PHE A 76 -23.85 -7.66 9.18
CA PHE A 76 -22.79 -7.00 8.41
C PHE A 76 -22.28 -5.71 9.08
N ARG A 77 -23.15 -4.96 9.77
CA ARG A 77 -22.81 -3.64 10.34
C ARG A 77 -21.57 -3.63 11.25
N PRO A 78 -21.41 -4.52 12.25
CA PRO A 78 -20.25 -4.49 13.12
C PRO A 78 -18.94 -4.76 12.37
N TYR A 79 -18.96 -5.65 11.37
CA TYR A 79 -17.78 -5.94 10.56
C TYR A 79 -17.43 -4.78 9.62
N ALA A 80 -18.45 -4.17 9.00
CA ALA A 80 -18.27 -2.98 8.16
C ALA A 80 -17.70 -1.81 8.98
N LEU A 81 -18.22 -1.58 10.19
CA LEU A 81 -17.76 -0.52 11.09
C LEU A 81 -16.33 -0.78 11.57
N LEU A 82 -16.00 -2.02 11.92
CA LEU A 82 -14.64 -2.40 12.30
C LEU A 82 -13.67 -2.20 11.12
N PHE A 83 -14.03 -2.65 9.92
CA PHE A 83 -13.21 -2.45 8.72
C PHE A 83 -13.03 -0.96 8.39
N CYS A 84 -14.10 -0.17 8.47
CA CYS A 84 -14.04 1.28 8.30
C CYS A 84 -13.17 1.94 9.38
N GLY A 85 -13.26 1.49 10.63
CA GLY A 85 -12.41 1.97 11.72
C GLY A 85 -10.93 1.67 11.51
N LEU A 86 -10.61 0.46 11.06
CA LEU A 86 -9.24 0.07 10.70
C LEU A 86 -8.72 0.92 9.52
N LEU A 87 -9.53 1.12 8.48
CA LEU A 87 -9.16 2.00 7.36
C LEU A 87 -8.97 3.45 7.79
N ALA A 88 -9.88 4.00 8.61
CA ALA A 88 -9.77 5.35 9.14
C ALA A 88 -8.49 5.52 9.97
N GLY A 89 -8.20 4.57 10.87
CA GLY A 89 -6.95 4.56 11.64
C GLY A 89 -5.72 4.57 10.75
N ARG A 90 -5.74 3.78 9.67
CA ARG A 90 -4.64 3.76 8.68
C ARG A 90 -4.50 5.08 7.94
N ILE A 91 -5.60 5.68 7.48
CA ILE A 91 -5.61 6.97 6.78
C ILE A 91 -5.07 8.09 7.68
N VAL A 92 -5.35 8.02 8.98
CA VAL A 92 -4.85 9.00 9.94
C VAL A 92 -3.36 8.79 10.22
N ILE A 93 -2.92 7.57 10.54
CA ILE A 93 -1.55 7.33 11.04
C ILE A 93 -0.50 7.37 9.91
N THR A 94 -0.82 6.84 8.74
CA THR A 94 0.11 6.75 7.59
C THR A 94 0.76 8.08 7.19
N PRO A 95 0.02 9.20 7.02
CA PRO A 95 0.62 10.48 6.64
C PRO A 95 1.57 11.03 7.71
N PHE A 96 1.34 10.76 9.00
CA PHE A 96 2.28 11.17 10.05
C PHE A 96 3.61 10.41 9.92
N LEU A 97 3.56 9.09 9.70
CA LEU A 97 4.77 8.29 9.50
C LEU A 97 5.55 8.73 8.25
N ASN A 98 4.84 9.01 7.15
CA ASN A 98 5.44 9.53 5.93
C ASN A 98 6.09 10.90 6.15
N ALA A 99 5.40 11.81 6.85
CA ALA A 99 5.95 13.14 7.18
C ALA A 99 7.24 13.05 8.02
N GLY A 100 7.24 12.17 9.03
CA GLY A 100 8.43 11.90 9.85
C GLY A 100 9.59 11.33 9.02
N LEU A 101 9.30 10.37 8.13
CA LEU A 101 10.28 9.75 7.25
C LEU A 101 10.88 10.78 6.30
N PHE A 102 10.06 11.54 5.56
CA PHE A 102 10.56 12.52 4.61
C PHE A 102 11.38 13.63 5.27
N HIS A 103 10.96 14.09 6.45
CA HIS A 103 11.74 15.08 7.19
C HIS A 103 13.08 14.54 7.68
N SER A 104 13.12 13.27 8.13
CA SER A 104 14.39 12.63 8.48
C SER A 104 15.31 12.50 7.27
N LEU A 105 14.80 12.13 6.10
CA LEU A 105 15.59 11.99 4.88
C LEU A 105 16.20 13.33 4.45
N TYR A 106 15.42 14.42 4.54
CA TYR A 106 15.91 15.77 4.24
C TYR A 106 17.03 16.22 5.19
N ARG A 107 16.86 16.05 6.51
CA ARG A 107 17.86 16.48 7.51
C ARG A 107 19.03 15.51 7.70
N ALA A 108 18.92 14.26 7.25
CA ALA A 108 20.01 13.29 7.31
C ALA A 108 21.19 13.63 6.39
N SER A 109 20.97 14.52 5.41
CA SER A 109 22.03 15.12 4.62
C SER A 109 22.91 16.09 5.43
N ASP A 110 22.46 16.48 6.63
CA ASP A 110 22.96 17.61 7.41
C ASP A 110 23.38 17.14 8.83
N GLU A 111 24.20 16.08 8.89
CA GLU A 111 24.95 15.46 10.03
C GLU A 111 24.27 15.27 11.41
N GLN A 112 23.09 15.81 11.68
CA GLN A 112 22.39 15.73 12.96
C GLN A 112 21.37 14.61 12.92
N GLY A 113 21.43 13.72 13.91
CA GLY A 113 20.67 12.46 14.00
C GLY A 113 19.14 12.53 13.81
N THR A 114 18.53 11.35 13.91
CA THR A 114 17.14 11.04 13.54
C THR A 114 16.06 11.88 14.26
N LYS A 115 15.79 13.09 13.77
CA LYS A 115 14.70 13.97 14.26
C LYS A 115 13.32 13.59 13.71
N PHE A 116 12.98 12.30 13.74
CA PHE A 116 11.72 11.76 13.20
C PHE A 116 10.47 12.41 13.85
N LEU A 117 10.41 12.41 15.19
CA LEU A 117 9.29 13.00 15.95
C LEU A 117 9.15 14.52 15.76
N SER A 118 10.27 15.24 15.65
CA SER A 118 10.25 16.68 15.35
C SER A 118 9.75 16.95 13.93
N GLY A 119 10.13 16.07 12.99
CA GLY A 119 9.69 16.11 11.61
C GLY A 119 8.19 15.91 11.44
N ILE A 120 7.61 14.96 12.19
CA ILE A 120 6.17 14.78 12.25
C ILE A 120 5.49 16.11 12.62
N ARG A 121 5.90 16.73 13.73
CA ARG A 121 5.27 17.97 14.21
C ARG A 121 5.35 19.14 13.21
N LYS A 122 6.40 19.19 12.37
CA LYS A 122 6.61 20.28 11.40
C LYS A 122 5.93 20.03 10.05
N ALA A 123 5.96 18.79 9.55
CA ALA A 123 5.53 18.47 8.19
C ALA A 123 4.17 17.77 8.11
N TRP A 124 3.53 17.40 9.22
CA TRP A 124 2.30 16.61 9.18
C TRP A 124 1.15 17.30 8.43
N LYS A 125 0.94 18.61 8.59
CA LYS A 125 -0.19 19.32 7.94
C LYS A 125 -0.11 19.28 6.41
N PRO A 126 0.97 19.75 5.77
CA PRO A 126 1.05 19.71 4.31
C PRO A 126 1.08 18.28 3.76
N VAL A 127 1.78 17.36 4.44
CA VAL A 127 1.85 15.95 3.99
C VAL A 127 0.50 15.26 4.13
N ALA A 128 -0.25 15.47 5.21
CA ALA A 128 -1.56 14.87 5.40
C ALA A 128 -2.60 15.40 4.40
N LEU A 129 -2.60 16.71 4.12
CA LEU A 129 -3.50 17.30 3.12
C LEU A 129 -3.20 16.76 1.71
N LEU A 130 -1.92 16.70 1.34
CA LEU A 130 -1.51 16.13 0.05
C LEU A 130 -1.85 14.64 -0.04
N TYR A 131 -1.64 13.88 1.03
CA TYR A 131 -1.99 12.45 1.09
C TYR A 131 -3.50 12.21 0.97
N LEU A 132 -4.33 13.03 1.63
CA LEU A 132 -5.79 12.95 1.51
C LEU A 132 -6.26 13.31 0.11
N ALA A 133 -5.70 14.36 -0.49
CA ALA A 133 -6.00 14.75 -1.87
C ALA A 133 -5.60 13.65 -2.86
N GLU A 134 -4.39 13.09 -2.72
CA GLU A 134 -3.89 11.95 -3.51
C GLU A 134 -4.83 10.75 -3.40
N THR A 135 -5.20 10.37 -2.17
CA THR A 135 -6.08 9.22 -1.91
C THR A 135 -7.47 9.43 -2.52
N THR A 136 -8.03 10.63 -2.38
CA THR A 136 -9.37 10.97 -2.91
C THR A 136 -9.37 10.96 -4.44
N LEU A 137 -8.38 11.58 -5.08
CA LEU A 137 -8.25 11.60 -6.54
C LEU A 137 -7.94 10.21 -7.13
N THR A 138 -7.22 9.38 -6.39
CA THR A 138 -6.89 8.00 -6.81
C THR A 138 -8.10 7.09 -6.71
N LEU A 139 -8.95 7.28 -5.68
CA LEU A 139 -10.18 6.52 -5.48
C LEU A 139 -11.37 7.03 -6.30
N ALA A 140 -11.32 8.26 -6.81
CA ALA A 140 -12.42 8.84 -7.58
C ALA A 140 -12.88 7.96 -8.77
N PRO A 141 -11.99 7.38 -9.60
CA PRO A 141 -12.40 6.48 -10.67
C PRO A 141 -13.04 5.18 -10.17
N ALA A 142 -12.72 4.75 -8.93
CA ALA A 142 -13.28 3.54 -8.33
C ALA A 142 -14.80 3.64 -8.19
N ALA A 143 -15.34 4.82 -7.89
CA ALA A 143 -16.79 4.99 -7.71
C ALA A 143 -17.60 4.61 -8.95
N TRP A 144 -17.00 4.74 -10.15
CA TRP A 144 -17.62 4.36 -11.41
C TRP A 144 -17.14 3.01 -11.95
N LEU A 145 -15.87 2.67 -11.73
CA LEU A 145 -15.30 1.39 -12.17
C LEU A 145 -15.81 0.21 -11.36
N LEU A 146 -16.05 0.38 -10.05
CA LEU A 146 -16.51 -0.70 -9.17
C LEU A 146 -17.90 -1.24 -9.55
N PRO A 147 -18.96 -0.42 -9.74
CA PRO A 147 -20.26 -0.94 -10.16
C PRO A 147 -20.18 -1.60 -11.53
N LYS A 148 -19.46 -1.00 -12.49
CA LYS A 148 -19.24 -1.61 -13.80
C LYS A 148 -18.51 -2.96 -13.73
N ALA A 149 -17.50 -3.07 -12.87
CA ALA A 149 -16.79 -4.32 -12.68
C ALA A 149 -17.69 -5.40 -12.06
N LEU A 150 -18.58 -5.03 -11.14
CA LEU A 150 -19.56 -5.95 -10.57
C LEU A 150 -20.56 -6.43 -11.63
N ASP A 151 -21.10 -5.51 -12.45
CA ASP A 151 -22.02 -5.86 -13.54
C ASP A 151 -21.34 -6.80 -14.56
N LEU A 152 -20.09 -6.51 -14.92
CA LEU A 152 -19.30 -7.35 -15.81
C LEU A 152 -19.02 -8.73 -15.21
N LEU A 153 -18.75 -8.81 -13.90
CA LEU A 153 -18.50 -10.07 -13.21
C LEU A 153 -19.76 -10.94 -13.12
N LEU A 154 -20.93 -10.32 -12.90
CA LEU A 154 -22.22 -11.00 -12.87
C LEU A 154 -22.70 -11.45 -14.26
N THR A 155 -22.27 -10.74 -15.32
CA THR A 155 -22.68 -11.03 -16.71
C THR A 155 -21.71 -11.96 -17.43
N SER A 156 -20.44 -12.00 -17.03
CA SER A 156 -19.42 -12.85 -17.66
C SER A 156 -19.60 -14.33 -17.26
N GLY A 157 -19.66 -15.22 -18.25
CA GLY A 157 -19.70 -16.67 -18.01
C GLY A 157 -18.35 -17.27 -17.62
N THR A 158 -17.24 -16.54 -17.86
CA THR A 158 -15.88 -17.00 -17.55
C THR A 158 -14.97 -15.89 -17.03
N LEU A 159 -14.03 -16.23 -16.14
CA LEU A 159 -13.02 -15.32 -15.59
C LEU A 159 -12.10 -14.70 -16.65
N THR A 160 -11.88 -15.41 -17.77
CA THR A 160 -11.05 -14.93 -18.88
C THR A 160 -11.72 -13.82 -19.69
N GLU A 161 -13.04 -13.89 -19.89
CA GLU A 161 -13.82 -12.82 -20.51
C GLU A 161 -13.90 -11.59 -19.62
N PHE A 162 -14.11 -11.80 -18.31
CA PHE A 162 -14.03 -10.73 -17.32
C PHE A 162 -12.68 -10.01 -17.38
N ALA A 163 -11.56 -10.76 -17.36
CA ALA A 163 -10.23 -10.17 -17.40
C ALA A 163 -9.95 -9.39 -18.70
N LYS A 164 -10.44 -9.87 -19.85
CA LYS A 164 -10.28 -9.15 -21.13
C LYS A 164 -11.09 -7.85 -21.16
N GLN A 165 -12.30 -7.86 -20.59
CA GLN A 165 -13.18 -6.68 -20.61
C GLN A 165 -12.80 -5.66 -19.52
N ALA A 166 -12.48 -6.12 -18.31
CA ALA A 166 -12.11 -5.26 -17.19
C ALA A 166 -10.62 -4.87 -17.18
N GLY A 167 -9.75 -5.67 -17.80
CA GLY A 167 -8.30 -5.49 -17.81
C GLY A 167 -7.83 -4.13 -18.31
N PRO A 168 -8.27 -3.64 -19.47
CA PRO A 168 -7.89 -2.32 -19.99
C PRO A 168 -8.28 -1.18 -19.04
N TRP A 169 -9.47 -1.26 -18.43
CA TRP A 169 -9.94 -0.27 -17.46
C TRP A 169 -9.13 -0.30 -16.17
N ALA A 170 -8.82 -1.50 -15.67
CA ALA A 170 -7.94 -1.68 -14.51
C ALA A 170 -6.52 -1.15 -14.80
N GLY A 171 -5.98 -1.40 -16.00
CA GLY A 171 -4.69 -0.89 -16.44
C GLY A 171 -4.67 0.64 -16.53
N ALA A 172 -5.70 1.25 -17.13
CA ALA A 172 -5.82 2.70 -17.19
C ALA A 172 -5.93 3.34 -15.79
N TRP A 173 -6.68 2.71 -14.88
CA TRP A 173 -6.78 3.18 -13.50
C TRP A 173 -5.46 3.03 -12.73
N LEU A 174 -4.73 1.94 -12.93
CA LEU A 174 -3.38 1.77 -12.36
C LEU A 174 -2.41 2.84 -12.88
N LEU A 175 -2.42 3.14 -14.19
CA LEU A 175 -1.59 4.21 -14.76
C LEU A 175 -1.95 5.57 -14.16
N TRP A 176 -3.23 5.86 -14.00
CA TRP A 176 -3.71 7.08 -13.33
C TRP A 176 -3.22 7.18 -11.89
N ALA A 177 -3.36 6.10 -11.12
CA ALA A 177 -2.92 6.02 -9.73
C ALA A 177 -1.40 6.23 -9.61
N VAL A 178 -0.61 5.60 -10.48
CA VAL A 178 0.85 5.76 -10.53
C VAL A 178 1.23 7.20 -10.84
N LEU A 179 0.59 7.82 -11.84
CA LEU A 179 0.87 9.19 -12.24
C LEU A 179 0.60 10.16 -11.09
N LEU A 180 -0.57 10.06 -10.46
CA LEU A 180 -0.92 10.88 -9.30
C LEU A 180 0.05 10.67 -8.15
N HIS A 181 0.37 9.41 -7.82
CA HIS A 181 1.28 9.09 -6.74
C HIS A 181 2.65 9.77 -6.93
N LEU A 182 3.22 9.73 -8.14
CA LEU A 182 4.51 10.37 -8.42
C LEU A 182 4.44 11.90 -8.29
N LEU A 183 3.37 12.53 -8.78
CA LEU A 183 3.19 13.98 -8.67
C LEU A 183 3.04 14.43 -7.21
N PHE A 184 2.17 13.77 -6.45
CA PHE A 184 1.93 14.10 -5.05
C PHE A 184 3.15 13.80 -4.18
N LEU A 185 3.90 12.75 -4.48
CA LEU A 185 5.16 12.45 -3.79
C LEU A 185 6.18 13.58 -3.97
N ALA A 186 6.34 14.10 -5.19
CA ALA A 186 7.23 15.23 -5.44
C ALA A 186 6.76 16.52 -4.74
N MET A 187 5.44 16.76 -4.67
CA MET A 187 4.88 17.88 -3.89
C MET A 187 5.16 17.71 -2.39
N GLN A 188 5.05 16.48 -1.87
CA GLN A 188 5.33 16.16 -0.47
C GLN A 188 6.82 16.43 -0.16
N PHE A 189 7.75 16.01 -1.02
CA PHE A 189 9.18 16.34 -0.87
C PHE A 189 9.45 17.85 -0.90
N GLY A 190 8.86 18.59 -1.85
CA GLY A 190 9.00 20.05 -1.93
C GLY A 190 8.42 20.79 -0.72
N SER A 191 7.33 20.27 -0.13
CA SER A 191 6.75 20.82 1.10
C SER A 191 7.64 20.61 2.33
N VAL A 192 8.33 19.46 2.40
CA VAL A 192 9.21 19.10 3.52
C VAL A 192 10.55 19.84 3.45
N ALA A 193 11.07 20.08 2.26
CA ALA A 193 12.30 20.83 2.03
C ALA A 193 12.14 22.36 2.14
N GLY A 194 10.92 22.87 2.30
CA GLY A 194 10.64 24.30 2.42
C GLY A 194 10.68 25.08 1.09
N SER A 195 10.89 24.42 -0.06
CA SER A 195 10.90 25.05 -1.38
C SER A 195 9.49 25.34 -1.93
N GLY A 196 8.46 24.73 -1.34
CA GLY A 196 7.05 24.90 -1.67
C GLY A 196 6.52 23.76 -2.55
N SER A 197 5.28 23.30 -2.28
CA SER A 197 4.66 22.17 -2.97
C SER A 197 4.54 22.36 -4.48
N MET A 198 4.25 23.59 -4.93
CA MET A 198 4.10 23.93 -6.35
C MET A 198 5.41 23.87 -7.13
N ARG A 199 6.53 24.25 -6.49
CA ARG A 199 7.87 24.12 -7.10
C ARG A 199 8.28 22.66 -7.25
N GLY A 200 7.95 21.84 -6.25
CA GLY A 200 8.14 20.38 -6.32
C GLY A 200 7.37 19.75 -7.49
N LEU A 201 6.13 20.19 -7.73
CA LEU A 201 5.32 19.74 -8.87
C LEU A 201 5.95 20.12 -10.21
N TRP A 202 6.38 21.38 -10.37
CA TRP A 202 6.99 21.85 -11.62
C TRP A 202 8.30 21.12 -11.93
N GLN A 203 9.12 20.87 -10.91
CA GLN A 203 10.35 20.09 -11.06
C GLN A 203 10.08 18.63 -11.46
N CYS A 204 9.02 18.03 -10.91
CA CYS A 204 8.58 16.69 -11.29
C CYS A 204 8.11 16.64 -12.75
N LEU A 205 7.32 17.62 -13.21
CA LEU A 205 6.93 17.70 -14.61
C LEU A 205 8.14 17.85 -15.54
N ALA A 206 9.07 18.73 -15.20
CA ALA A 206 10.28 18.98 -16.00
C ALA A 206 11.24 17.77 -16.04
N ASN A 207 11.26 16.96 -14.98
CA ASN A 207 12.16 15.80 -14.85
C ASN A 207 11.39 14.49 -14.61
N PHE A 208 10.22 14.34 -15.24
CA PHE A 208 9.33 13.22 -14.97
C PHE A 208 9.97 11.88 -15.34
N LEU A 209 10.65 11.82 -16.49
CA LEU A 209 11.22 10.58 -17.03
C LEU A 209 12.25 9.91 -16.10
N PRO A 210 13.29 10.60 -15.58
CA PRO A 210 14.23 9.98 -14.64
C PRO A 210 13.58 9.61 -13.30
N PHE A 211 12.60 10.39 -12.83
CA PHE A 211 11.88 10.12 -11.58
C PHE A 211 10.97 8.88 -11.69
N ALA A 212 10.21 8.78 -12.78
CA ALA A 212 9.39 7.63 -13.11
C ALA A 212 10.24 6.38 -13.33
N GLY A 213 11.38 6.50 -14.04
CA GLY A 213 12.28 5.38 -14.30
C GLY A 213 12.87 4.75 -13.04
N VAL A 214 13.31 5.57 -12.06
CA VAL A 214 13.80 5.05 -10.78
C VAL A 214 12.66 4.43 -9.96
N SER A 215 11.49 5.05 -9.97
CA SER A 215 10.32 4.52 -9.26
C SER A 215 9.88 3.16 -9.81
N LEU A 216 9.77 3.02 -11.13
CA LEU A 216 9.46 1.76 -11.80
C LEU A 216 10.50 0.69 -11.54
N ALA A 217 11.79 1.04 -11.59
CA ALA A 217 12.87 0.09 -11.28
C ALA A 217 12.76 -0.43 -9.84
N MET A 218 12.53 0.47 -8.87
CA MET A 218 12.37 0.08 -7.46
C MET A 218 11.11 -0.77 -7.22
N TRP A 219 9.99 -0.43 -7.85
CA TRP A 219 8.78 -1.25 -7.79
C TRP A 219 8.97 -2.61 -8.44
N GLY A 220 9.69 -2.68 -9.57
CA GLY A 220 10.06 -3.94 -10.21
C GLY A 220 10.90 -4.83 -9.30
N ILE A 221 11.92 -4.28 -8.64
CA ILE A 221 12.73 -5.01 -7.64
C ILE A 221 11.85 -5.48 -6.49
N GLY A 222 10.99 -4.61 -5.94
CA GLY A 222 10.07 -4.97 -4.87
C GLY A 222 9.11 -6.10 -5.26
N ALA A 223 8.54 -6.05 -6.46
CA ALA A 223 7.65 -7.07 -6.99
C ALA A 223 8.37 -8.41 -7.18
N LEU A 224 9.59 -8.40 -7.74
CA LEU A 224 10.40 -9.61 -7.90
C LEU A 224 10.70 -10.25 -6.54
N VAL A 225 11.12 -9.47 -5.54
CA VAL A 225 11.36 -9.99 -4.19
C VAL A 225 10.07 -10.56 -3.59
N SER A 226 8.94 -9.89 -3.77
CA SER A 226 7.63 -10.35 -3.29
C SER A 226 7.25 -11.71 -3.88
N VAL A 227 7.38 -11.85 -5.21
CA VAL A 227 7.04 -13.09 -5.94
C VAL A 227 7.96 -14.23 -5.52
N THR A 228 9.26 -13.98 -5.38
CA THR A 228 10.21 -15.00 -4.94
C THR A 228 9.87 -15.50 -3.54
N VAL A 229 9.61 -14.59 -2.60
CA VAL A 229 9.25 -14.94 -1.23
C VAL A 229 7.91 -15.70 -1.18
N ALA A 230 6.91 -15.25 -1.93
CA ALA A 230 5.62 -15.94 -2.01
C ALA A 230 5.77 -17.37 -2.58
N SER A 231 6.59 -17.53 -3.63
CA SER A 231 6.86 -18.83 -4.25
C SER A 231 7.59 -19.77 -3.29
N VAL A 232 8.61 -19.28 -2.57
CA VAL A 232 9.33 -20.06 -1.57
C VAL A 232 8.42 -20.46 -0.41
N SER A 233 7.55 -19.55 0.04
CA SER A 233 6.59 -19.82 1.12
C SER A 233 5.51 -20.84 0.72
N MET A 234 5.18 -20.98 -0.57
CA MET A 234 4.26 -22.01 -1.05
C MET A 234 4.91 -23.40 -1.09
N LEU A 235 6.23 -23.46 -1.31
CA LEU A 235 6.96 -24.73 -1.39
C LEU A 235 7.30 -25.31 -0.01
N TRP A 236 7.35 -24.48 1.03
CA TRP A 236 7.71 -24.89 2.39
C TRP A 236 6.53 -24.65 3.34
N ALA A 237 5.95 -25.71 3.89
CA ALA A 237 4.98 -25.62 4.98
C ALA A 237 5.68 -25.91 6.32
N GLY A 238 5.69 -24.95 7.26
CA GLY A 238 6.26 -25.15 8.60
C GLY A 238 6.72 -23.87 9.30
N LEU A 239 7.43 -24.01 10.43
CA LEU A 239 7.99 -22.90 11.22
C LEU A 239 8.85 -21.95 10.38
N LEU A 240 9.61 -22.49 9.42
CA LEU A 240 10.43 -21.70 8.50
C LEU A 240 9.61 -20.80 7.58
N ALA A 241 8.42 -21.24 7.16
CA ALA A 241 7.51 -20.40 6.38
C ALA A 241 7.02 -19.21 7.21
N LEU A 242 6.71 -19.43 8.49
CA LEU A 242 6.33 -18.35 9.41
C LEU A 242 7.47 -17.37 9.63
N VAL A 243 8.69 -17.85 9.90
CA VAL A 243 9.87 -16.98 10.07
C VAL A 243 10.15 -16.19 8.80
N LEU A 244 10.07 -16.83 7.63
CA LEU A 244 10.27 -16.19 6.34
C LEU A 244 9.18 -15.13 6.07
N HIS A 245 7.92 -15.44 6.37
CA HIS A 245 6.80 -14.51 6.19
C HIS A 245 6.91 -13.29 7.11
N GLN A 246 7.29 -13.49 8.37
CA GLN A 246 7.49 -12.37 9.30
C GLN A 246 8.75 -11.56 8.97
N GLY A 247 9.84 -12.22 8.58
CA GLY A 247 11.06 -11.56 8.11
C GLY A 247 10.84 -10.77 6.81
N TYR A 248 9.93 -11.23 5.95
CA TYR A 248 9.57 -10.51 4.73
C TYR A 248 8.95 -9.15 5.01
N GLN A 249 8.19 -8.99 6.08
CA GLN A 249 7.63 -7.68 6.45
C GLN A 249 8.74 -6.66 6.80
N LEU A 250 9.85 -7.12 7.38
CA LEU A 250 11.03 -6.28 7.59
C LEU A 250 11.68 -5.89 6.26
N ILE A 251 11.89 -6.87 5.36
CA ILE A 251 12.46 -6.62 4.02
C ILE A 251 11.59 -5.63 3.26
N ARG A 252 10.26 -5.78 3.29
CA ARG A 252 9.31 -4.86 2.66
C ARG A 252 9.43 -3.44 3.22
N THR A 253 9.63 -3.31 4.53
CA THR A 253 9.83 -2.00 5.18
C THR A 253 11.15 -1.36 4.75
N VAL A 254 12.24 -2.15 4.71
CA VAL A 254 13.55 -1.70 4.19
C VAL A 254 13.41 -1.23 2.75
N MET A 255 12.75 -2.02 1.90
CA MET A 255 12.50 -1.66 0.50
C MET A 255 11.72 -0.36 0.37
N LYS A 256 10.66 -0.18 1.18
CA LYS A 256 9.85 1.06 1.19
C LYS A 256 10.70 2.29 1.52
N VAL A 257 11.53 2.20 2.57
CA VAL A 257 12.44 3.30 2.96
C VAL A 257 13.50 3.53 1.89
N TRP A 258 14.04 2.46 1.31
CA TRP A 258 15.03 2.54 0.24
C TRP A 258 14.48 3.20 -1.03
N THR A 259 13.27 2.84 -1.44
CA THR A 259 12.58 3.49 -2.57
C THR A 259 12.39 4.98 -2.30
N ALA A 260 11.88 5.34 -1.12
CA ALA A 260 11.69 6.74 -0.75
C ALA A 260 13.01 7.53 -0.72
N ALA A 261 14.07 6.93 -0.17
CA ALA A 261 15.41 7.52 -0.12
C ALA A 261 16.02 7.71 -1.53
N SER A 262 15.89 6.72 -2.41
CA SER A 262 16.36 6.82 -3.79
C SER A 262 15.57 7.83 -4.62
N GLN A 263 14.25 7.93 -4.42
CA GLN A 263 13.42 8.96 -5.07
C GLN A 263 13.77 10.36 -4.55
N PHE A 264 14.05 10.50 -3.26
CA PHE A 264 14.47 11.75 -2.64
C PHE A 264 15.84 12.21 -3.17
N ASP A 265 16.81 11.31 -3.28
CA ASP A 265 18.16 11.63 -3.80
C ASP A 265 18.12 12.10 -5.27
N VAL A 266 17.29 11.45 -6.12
CA VAL A 266 17.03 11.91 -7.49
C VAL A 266 16.44 13.33 -7.49
N TRP A 267 15.45 13.57 -6.62
CA TRP A 267 14.81 14.88 -6.53
C TRP A 267 15.78 15.98 -6.05
N GLN A 268 16.62 15.70 -5.05
CA GLN A 268 17.63 16.64 -4.54
C GLN A 268 18.71 16.94 -5.57
N SER A 269 19.21 15.94 -6.31
CA SER A 269 20.26 16.11 -7.32
C SER A 269 19.86 16.97 -8.53
N LYS A 270 18.55 17.26 -8.66
CA LYS A 270 17.95 18.07 -9.72
C LYS A 270 17.47 19.44 -9.23
N GLN A 271 17.76 19.80 -7.97
CA GLN A 271 17.57 21.16 -7.48
C GLN A 271 18.70 22.06 -8.00
N PRO A 272 18.37 23.27 -8.50
CA PRO A 272 19.36 24.26 -8.88
C PRO A 272 20.10 24.84 -7.67
#